data_AF-A0A352IAB3-F1
#
_entry.id   AF-A0A352IAB3-F1
#
_cell.length_a   1.000
_cell.length_b   1.000
_cell.length_c   1.000
_cell.angle_alpha   90.00
_cell.angle_beta   90.00
_cell.angle_gamma   90.00
#
_symmetry.space_group_name_H-M   'P 1'
#
loop_
_entity.id
_entity.type
_entity.pdbx_description
1 polymer ?
#
loop_
_entity_poly.entity_id
_entity_poly.type
_entity_poly.pdbx_seq_one_letter_code
_entity_poly.pdbx_strand_id
1 'polypeptide(L)'
;FACELKGFKAEDFIDRKEARKMDPYCHYAMAAAGMAMDDCAVNLDSTDKNRVGVVFGVGIGGMKTFEDEITNYALHKDTLGPKFSP
;
A
#
# COMPACT_ATOMS: atom_id res chain seq x y z
N PHE A 1 -5.99 -13.81 -19.95
CA PHE A 1 -6.72 -13.30 -18.77
C PHE A 1 -5.69 -12.92 -17.72
N ALA A 2 -5.74 -11.68 -17.21
CA ALA A 2 -4.98 -11.26 -16.03
C ALA A 2 -5.98 -11.22 -14.87
N CYS A 3 -5.68 -11.91 -13.76
CA CYS A 3 -6.55 -12.04 -12.58
C CYS A 3 -6.62 -10.75 -11.75
N GLU A 4 -7.00 -9.65 -12.38
CA GLU A 4 -7.07 -8.33 -11.75
C GLU A 4 -8.26 -8.21 -10.78
N LEU A 5 -8.06 -7.47 -9.68
CA LEU A 5 -9.14 -7.05 -8.79
C LEU A 5 -10.12 -6.13 -9.52
N LYS A 6 -11.41 -6.44 -9.46
CA LYS A 6 -12.46 -5.68 -10.14
C LYS A 6 -13.21 -4.81 -9.14
N GLY A 7 -13.30 -3.51 -9.43
CA GLY A 7 -14.06 -2.55 -8.62
C GLY A 7 -13.45 -2.22 -7.25
N PHE A 8 -12.20 -2.62 -6.99
CA PHE A 8 -11.50 -2.27 -5.75
C PHE A 8 -11.27 -0.76 -5.66
N LYS A 9 -11.57 -0.18 -4.49
CA LYS A 9 -11.28 1.21 -4.14
C LYS A 9 -10.51 1.24 -2.83
N ALA A 10 -9.32 1.84 -2.83
CA ALA A 10 -8.50 1.92 -1.62
C ALA A 10 -9.18 2.77 -0.53
N GLU A 11 -9.98 3.76 -0.96
CA GLU A 11 -10.70 4.69 -0.09
C GLU A 11 -11.77 4.02 0.78
N ASP A 12 -12.18 2.79 0.46
CA ASP A 12 -13.08 2.01 1.30
C ASP A 12 -12.37 1.48 2.58
N PHE A 13 -11.02 1.47 2.60
CA PHE A 13 -10.19 0.91 3.66
C PHE A 13 -9.16 1.89 4.25
N ILE A 14 -8.80 2.93 3.51
CA ILE A 14 -7.68 3.82 3.83
C ILE A 14 -8.11 5.26 3.58
N ASP A 15 -7.74 6.18 4.48
CA ASP A 15 -7.94 7.61 4.24
C ASP A 15 -7.30 8.03 2.91
N ARG A 16 -8.01 8.86 2.15
CA ARG A 16 -7.60 9.28 0.80
C ARG A 16 -6.22 9.93 0.76
N LYS A 17 -5.83 10.67 1.81
CA LYS A 17 -4.52 11.32 1.88
C LYS A 17 -3.41 10.31 2.08
N GLU A 18 -3.65 9.25 2.85
CA GLU A 18 -2.68 8.19 3.10
C GLU A 18 -2.59 7.22 1.93
N ALA A 19 -3.72 6.88 1.30
CA ALA A 19 -3.75 6.02 0.11
C ALA A 19 -2.88 6.58 -1.05
N ARG A 20 -2.78 7.90 -1.17
CA ARG A 20 -1.94 8.57 -2.20
C ARG A 20 -0.44 8.42 -1.99
N LYS A 21 0.02 8.02 -0.81
CA LYS A 21 1.44 7.82 -0.46
C LYS A 21 1.81 6.32 -0.49
N MET A 22 0.99 5.50 -1.13
CA MET A 22 1.09 4.05 -1.09
C MET A 22 0.99 3.51 -2.51
N ASP A 23 1.89 2.59 -2.86
CA ASP A 23 1.76 1.79 -4.07
C ASP A 23 0.54 0.84 -3.95
N PRO A 24 -0.12 0.46 -5.07
CA PRO A 24 -1.27 -0.46 -5.04
C PRO A 24 -1.09 -1.72 -4.19
N TYR A 25 0.11 -2.31 -4.11
CA TYR A 25 0.30 -3.51 -3.27
C TYR A 25 0.03 -3.24 -1.78
N CYS A 26 0.36 -2.04 -1.30
CA CYS A 26 0.07 -1.60 0.06
C CYS A 26 -1.43 -1.47 0.29
N HIS A 27 -2.19 -1.00 -0.70
CA HIS A 27 -3.64 -0.86 -0.57
C HIS A 27 -4.30 -2.21 -0.31
N TYR A 28 -3.87 -3.24 -1.06
CA TYR A 28 -4.38 -4.59 -0.91
C TYR A 28 -3.97 -5.19 0.44
N ALA A 29 -2.73 -4.95 0.87
CA ALA A 29 -2.25 -5.41 2.18
C ALA A 29 -3.04 -4.79 3.33
N MET A 30 -3.29 -3.48 3.29
CA MET A 30 -4.07 -2.78 4.31
C MET A 30 -5.53 -3.21 4.34
N ALA A 31 -6.16 -3.37 3.18
CA ALA A 31 -7.52 -3.87 3.08
C ALA A 31 -7.64 -5.30 3.66
N ALA A 32 -6.74 -6.20 3.25
CA ALA A 32 -6.74 -7.58 3.74
C ALA A 32 -6.46 -7.67 5.25
N ALA A 33 -5.48 -6.91 5.75
CA ALA A 33 -5.18 -6.85 7.18
C ALA A 33 -6.35 -6.29 7.99
N GLY A 34 -7.00 -5.22 7.52
CA GLY A 34 -8.19 -4.64 8.16
C GLY A 34 -9.32 -5.65 8.27
N MET A 35 -9.67 -6.32 7.16
CA MET A 35 -10.71 -7.37 7.19
C MET A 35 -10.36 -8.52 8.13
N ALA A 36 -9.09 -8.94 8.21
CA ALA A 36 -8.66 -9.98 9.14
C ALA A 36 -8.75 -9.54 10.61
N MET A 37 -8.45 -8.25 10.89
CA MET A 37 -8.58 -7.69 12.23
C MET A 37 -10.05 -7.61 12.67
N ASP A 38 -10.96 -7.25 11.75
CA ASP A 38 -12.40 -7.23 12.01
C ASP A 38 -12.95 -8.64 12.26
N ASP A 39 -12.46 -9.65 11.54
CA ASP A 39 -12.91 -11.04 11.65
C ASP A 39 -12.37 -11.74 12.92
N CYS A 40 -11.16 -11.43 13.37
CA CYS A 40 -10.51 -12.15 14.46
C CYS A 40 -11.08 -11.87 15.88
N ALA A 41 -12.03 -10.92 15.99
CA ALA A 41 -12.72 -10.56 17.24
C ALA A 41 -11.78 -10.20 18.42
N VAL A 42 -10.57 -9.72 18.12
CA VAL A 42 -9.60 -9.34 19.15
C VAL A 42 -9.97 -7.99 19.78
N ASN A 43 -9.99 -7.93 21.12
CA ASN A 43 -10.14 -6.66 21.83
C ASN A 43 -8.77 -6.01 22.05
N LEU A 44 -8.45 -5.03 21.22
CA LEU A 44 -7.18 -4.30 21.24
C LEU A 44 -6.97 -3.43 22.49
N ASP A 45 -8.02 -3.09 23.23
CA ASP A 45 -7.89 -2.32 24.49
C ASP A 45 -7.41 -3.19 25.65
N SER A 46 -7.76 -4.49 25.61
CA SER A 46 -7.33 -5.48 26.60
C SER A 46 -6.09 -6.27 26.20
N THR A 47 -5.66 -6.19 24.95
CA THR A 47 -4.53 -6.96 24.43
C THR A 47 -3.20 -6.29 24.77
N ASP A 48 -2.24 -7.06 25.31
CA ASP A 48 -0.86 -6.58 25.45
C ASP A 48 -0.21 -6.41 24.07
N LYS A 49 -0.06 -5.15 23.66
CA LYS A 49 0.46 -4.79 22.34
C LYS A 49 1.94 -5.18 22.16
N ASN A 50 2.69 -5.42 23.23
CA ASN A 50 4.07 -5.94 23.14
C ASN A 50 4.12 -7.43 22.76
N ARG A 51 2.97 -8.10 22.76
CA ARG A 51 2.79 -9.50 22.34
C ARG A 51 2.18 -9.61 20.94
N VAL A 52 1.94 -8.50 20.27
CA VAL A 52 1.38 -8.43 18.92
C VAL A 52 2.47 -7.99 17.95
N GLY A 53 2.57 -8.67 16.81
CA GLY A 53 3.54 -8.35 15.77
C GLY A 53 2.90 -8.44 14.38
N VAL A 54 3.57 -7.83 13.40
CA VAL A 54 3.18 -7.89 12.00
C VAL A 54 4.29 -8.61 11.22
N VAL A 55 3.91 -9.68 10.53
CA VAL A 55 4.78 -10.35 9.56
C VAL A 55 4.10 -10.23 8.21
N PHE A 56 4.66 -9.39 7.35
CA PHE A 56 4.12 -9.11 6.03
C PHE A 56 5.26 -9.13 5.01
N GLY A 57 5.01 -9.73 3.85
CA GLY A 57 5.99 -9.85 2.78
C GLY A 57 5.34 -9.64 1.42
N VAL A 58 6.11 -9.08 0.49
CA VAL A 58 5.72 -8.86 -0.89
C VAL A 58 6.86 -9.32 -1.80
N GLY A 59 6.53 -9.98 -2.91
CA GLY A 59 7.54 -10.53 -3.82
C GLY A 59 8.32 -9.45 -4.58
N ILE A 60 7.60 -8.50 -5.20
CA ILE A 60 8.17 -7.48 -6.09
C ILE A 60 8.03 -6.04 -5.59
N GLY A 61 7.26 -5.83 -4.52
CA GLY A 61 7.04 -4.51 -3.94
C GLY A 61 6.35 -3.52 -4.89
N GLY A 62 6.71 -2.24 -4.75
CA GLY A 62 6.06 -1.12 -5.42
C GLY A 62 6.54 -0.87 -6.85
N MET A 63 6.28 -1.85 -7.73
CA MET A 63 6.72 -1.76 -9.13
C MET A 63 6.01 -0.65 -9.91
N LYS A 64 4.77 -0.29 -9.56
CA LYS A 64 4.05 0.77 -10.27
C LYS A 64 4.66 2.13 -9.97
N THR A 65 4.86 2.44 -8.69
CA THR A 65 5.54 3.67 -8.28
C THR A 65 6.96 3.74 -8.86
N PHE A 66 7.69 2.64 -8.85
CA PHE A 66 9.04 2.58 -9.44
C PHE A 66 9.04 2.92 -10.93
N GLU A 67 8.16 2.30 -11.71
CA GLU A 67 8.02 2.56 -13.15
C GLU A 67 7.64 4.02 -13.42
N ASP A 68 6.70 4.57 -12.65
CA ASP A 68 6.24 5.96 -12.80
C ASP A 68 7.36 6.96 -12.52
N GLU A 69 8.11 6.79 -11.42
CA GLU A 69 9.18 7.71 -11.05
C GLU A 69 10.37 7.64 -12.02
N ILE A 70 10.74 6.44 -12.50
CA ILE A 70 11.80 6.30 -13.52
C ILE A 70 11.37 6.93 -14.84
N THR A 71 10.12 6.70 -15.26
CA THR A 71 9.60 7.28 -16.50
C THR A 71 9.58 8.80 -16.40
N ASN A 72 9.12 9.34 -15.28
CA ASN A 72 9.10 10.79 -15.02
C ASN A 72 10.51 11.38 -15.08
N TYR A 73 11.48 10.75 -14.40
CA TYR A 73 12.86 11.19 -14.46
C TYR A 73 13.42 11.14 -15.89
N ALA A 74 13.21 10.04 -16.62
CA ALA A 74 13.72 9.89 -17.98
C ALA A 74 13.22 10.99 -18.92
N LEU A 75 11.97 11.43 -18.75
CA LEU A 75 11.34 12.46 -19.57
C LEU A 75 11.67 13.90 -19.15
N HIS A 76 12.02 14.13 -17.88
CA HIS A 76 12.12 15.48 -17.30
C HIS A 76 13.44 15.77 -16.58
N LYS A 77 14.45 14.90 -16.72
CA LYS A 77 15.75 15.02 -16.03
C LYS A 77 16.42 16.40 -16.18
N ASP A 78 16.30 17.04 -17.34
CA ASP A 78 17.00 18.29 -17.64
C ASP A 78 16.28 19.53 -17.08
N THR A 79 15.01 19.40 -16.67
CA THR A 79 14.21 20.50 -16.12
C THR A 79 13.83 20.34 -14.66
N LEU A 80 13.49 19.12 -14.24
CA LEU A 80 13.00 18.83 -12.89
C LEU A 80 14.03 18.07 -12.04
N GLY A 81 15.03 17.45 -12.66
CA GLY A 81 15.98 16.60 -11.96
C GLY A 81 15.33 15.34 -11.34
N PRO A 82 16.08 14.59 -10.52
CA PRO A 82 15.53 13.43 -9.82
C PRO A 82 14.49 13.87 -8.78
N LYS A 83 13.29 13.29 -8.87
CA LYS A 83 12.29 13.34 -7.81
C LYS A 83 12.03 11.92 -7.33
N PHE A 84 11.80 11.80 -6.03
CA PHE A 84 11.41 10.55 -5.40
C PHE A 84 10.28 10.91 -4.45
N SER A 85 9.05 10.58 -4.84
CA SER A 85 7.90 10.66 -3.94
C SER A 85 7.65 9.26 -3.38
N PRO A 86 7.95 9.00 -2.09
CA PRO A 86 7.70 7.70 -1.48
C PRO A 86 6.21 7.37 -1.41
#